data_AF-A0A453JJN3-F1
#
_entry.id   AF-A0A453JJN3-F1
#
_cell.length_a   1.000
_cell.length_b   1.000
_cell.length_c   1.000
_cell.angle_alpha   90.00
_cell.angle_beta   90.00
_cell.angle_gamma   90.00
#
_symmetry.space_group_name_H-M   'P 1'
#
loop_
_entity.id
_entity.type
_entity.pdbx_description
1 polymer ?
#
loop_
_entity_poly.entity_id
_entity_poly.type
_entity_poly.pdbx_seq_one_letter_code
_entity_poly.pdbx_strand_id
1 'polypeptide(L)'
;GTVPAPPEVALLRAMLDRMRPEDVGLSPDRFIRTRDNAAQGNLTITQRIIYKSDNFSMVMFFLPQNAVIPLHNHPGMTVFSKPLIGSIHVKSYDWADPDDQAALPPN
;
A
#
# COMPACT_ATOMS: atom_id res chain seq x y z
N GLY A 1 -11.86 12.37 7.45
CA GLY A 1 -10.54 12.38 6.79
C GLY A 1 -10.49 13.46 5.76
N THR A 2 -9.33 14.03 5.49
CA THR A 2 -9.19 15.04 4.45
C THR A 2 -8.95 14.34 3.11
N VAL A 3 -9.83 14.61 2.14
CA VAL A 3 -9.58 14.29 0.74
C VAL A 3 -8.87 15.51 0.15
N PRO A 4 -7.67 15.35 -0.45
CA PRO A 4 -7.00 16.46 -1.15
C PRO A 4 -7.91 17.05 -2.23
N ALA A 5 -7.66 18.30 -2.63
CA ALA A 5 -8.46 18.94 -3.68
C ALA A 5 -8.33 18.15 -5.00
N PRO A 6 -9.36 18.14 -5.88
CA PRO A 6 -9.31 17.36 -7.12
C PRO A 6 -8.06 17.56 -8.00
N PRO A 7 -7.49 18.79 -8.14
CA PRO A 7 -6.24 18.99 -8.87
C PRO A 7 -5.04 18.32 -8.20
N GLU A 8 -5.00 18.28 -6.87
CA GLU A 8 -3.93 17.63 -6.10
C GLU A 8 -4.02 16.11 -6.22
N VAL A 9 -5.24 15.56 -6.18
CA VAL A 9 -5.50 14.14 -6.46
C VAL A 9 -5.00 13.76 -7.86
N ALA A 10 -5.30 14.58 -8.87
CA ALA A 10 -4.84 14.34 -10.24
C ALA A 10 -3.31 14.40 -10.36
N LEU A 11 -2.67 15.36 -9.67
CA LEU A 11 -1.21 15.48 -9.63
C LEU A 11 -0.56 14.25 -8.97
N LEU A 12 -1.04 13.83 -7.80
CA LEU A 12 -0.52 12.68 -7.07
C LEU A 12 -0.69 11.39 -7.88
N ARG A 13 -1.85 11.20 -8.52
CA ARG A 13 -2.09 10.07 -9.43
C ARG A 13 -1.10 10.09 -10.59
N ALA A 14 -0.90 11.22 -11.25
CA ALA A 14 0.05 11.32 -12.38
C ALA A 14 1.50 11.03 -11.95
N MET A 15 1.91 11.47 -10.75
CA MET A 15 3.23 11.15 -10.19
C MET A 15 3.36 9.65 -9.94
N LEU A 16 2.36 9.03 -9.30
CA LEU A 16 2.36 7.59 -9.05
C LEU A 16 2.36 6.82 -10.37
N ASP A 17 1.53 7.15 -11.35
CA ASP A 17 1.46 6.47 -12.65
C ASP A 17 2.82 6.41 -13.36
N ARG A 18 3.66 7.45 -13.22
CA ARG A 18 5.00 7.53 -13.81
C ARG A 18 6.11 6.86 -12.99
N MET A 19 5.86 6.56 -11.72
CA MET A 19 6.85 5.96 -10.82
C MET A 19 7.27 4.56 -11.31
N ARG A 20 8.56 4.29 -11.36
CA ARG A 20 9.12 2.99 -11.70
C ARG A 20 9.81 2.37 -10.47
N PRO A 21 10.04 1.05 -10.46
CA PRO A 21 10.72 0.39 -9.34
C PRO A 21 12.09 1.02 -9.01
N GLU A 22 12.84 1.46 -10.03
CA GLU A 22 14.17 2.02 -9.88
C GLU A 22 14.14 3.36 -9.13
N ASP A 23 13.06 4.12 -9.27
CA ASP A 23 12.89 5.43 -8.63
C ASP A 23 12.79 5.31 -7.08
N VAL A 24 12.50 4.11 -6.56
CA VAL A 24 12.50 3.79 -5.12
C VAL A 24 13.63 2.80 -4.72
N GLY A 25 14.60 2.59 -5.62
CA GLY A 25 15.78 1.75 -5.39
C GLY A 25 15.51 0.25 -5.44
N LEU A 26 14.50 -0.19 -6.19
CA LEU A 26 14.29 -1.60 -6.51
C LEU A 26 15.04 -1.94 -7.80
N SER A 27 15.86 -2.98 -7.75
CA SER A 27 16.47 -3.62 -8.92
C SER A 27 15.91 -5.03 -9.11
N PRO A 28 15.97 -5.60 -10.33
CA PRO A 28 15.56 -6.98 -10.59
C PRO A 28 16.20 -8.01 -9.63
N ASP A 29 17.47 -7.84 -9.29
CA ASP A 29 18.21 -8.75 -8.38
C ASP A 29 17.63 -8.78 -6.96
N ARG A 30 17.16 -7.63 -6.46
CA ARG A 30 16.49 -7.55 -5.16
C ARG A 30 15.16 -8.28 -5.16
N PHE A 31 14.44 -8.24 -6.28
CA PHE A 31 13.16 -8.93 -6.44
C PHE A 31 13.32 -10.46 -6.49
N ILE A 32 14.38 -10.95 -7.15
CA ILE A 32 14.74 -12.38 -7.18
C ILE A 32 15.02 -12.90 -5.77
N ARG A 33 15.81 -12.16 -4.97
CA ARG A 33 16.08 -12.56 -3.58
C ARG A 33 14.84 -12.67 -2.70
N THR A 34 13.86 -11.78 -2.86
CA THR A 34 12.58 -11.89 -2.13
C THR A 34 11.74 -13.09 -2.59
N ARG A 35 11.82 -13.45 -3.88
CA ARG A 35 11.21 -14.68 -4.42
C ARG A 35 11.82 -15.94 -3.82
N ASP A 36 13.15 -16.00 -3.73
CA ASP A 36 13.85 -17.18 -3.22
C ASP A 36 13.58 -17.40 -1.72
N ASN A 37 13.48 -16.33 -0.94
CA ASN A 37 13.08 -16.40 0.47
C ASN A 37 11.62 -16.85 0.64
N ALA A 38 10.71 -16.45 -0.26
CA ALA A 38 9.32 -16.90 -0.27
C ALA A 38 9.20 -18.40 -0.58
N ALA A 39 10.06 -18.92 -1.46
CA ALA A 39 10.10 -20.34 -1.81
C ALA A 39 10.50 -21.25 -0.62
N GLN A 40 11.12 -20.68 0.41
CA GLN A 40 11.42 -21.37 1.68
C GLN A 40 10.23 -21.38 2.66
N GLY A 41 9.04 -20.97 2.23
CA GLY A 41 7.82 -20.94 3.06
C GLY A 41 7.68 -19.68 3.92
N ASN A 42 8.56 -18.70 3.77
CA ASN A 42 8.49 -17.46 4.52
C ASN A 42 7.49 -16.48 3.87
N LEU A 43 6.28 -16.39 4.44
CA LEU A 43 5.22 -15.45 4.02
C LEU A 43 5.31 -14.07 4.71
N THR A 44 6.44 -13.76 5.36
CA THR A 44 6.59 -12.50 6.11
C THR A 44 6.51 -11.31 5.15
N ILE A 45 5.49 -10.48 5.36
CA ILE A 45 5.37 -9.18 4.71
C ILE A 45 6.38 -8.25 5.38
N THR A 46 7.22 -7.60 4.57
CA THR A 46 8.13 -6.56 5.06
C THR A 46 7.73 -5.21 4.52
N GLN A 47 8.03 -4.16 5.28
CA GLN A 47 7.72 -2.79 4.88
C GLN A 47 8.96 -1.91 4.98
N ARG A 48 9.05 -0.93 4.09
CA ARG A 48 10.03 0.15 4.13
C ARG A 48 9.30 1.47 4.14
N ILE A 49 9.50 2.25 5.20
CA ILE A 49 9.04 3.64 5.26
C ILE A 49 9.99 4.46 4.39
N ILE A 50 9.43 5.14 3.38
CA ILE A 50 10.18 6.05 2.50
C ILE A 50 10.16 7.45 3.10
N TYR A 51 9.00 7.86 3.61
CA TYR A 51 8.81 9.17 4.22
C TYR A 51 7.67 9.13 5.23
N LYS A 52 7.77 9.94 6.29
CA LYS A 52 6.72 10.12 7.28
C LYS A 52 6.74 11.55 7.79
N SER A 53 5.57 12.19 7.82
CA SER A 53 5.31 13.46 8.49
C SER A 53 3.91 13.43 9.13
N ASP A 54 3.53 14.54 9.74
CA ASP A 54 2.18 14.72 10.30
C ASP A 54 1.10 14.79 9.22
N ASN A 55 1.48 15.14 7.98
CA ASN A 55 0.54 15.33 6.87
C ASN A 55 0.35 14.05 6.05
N PHE A 56 1.42 13.30 5.80
CA PHE A 56 1.34 12.06 5.04
C PHE A 56 2.50 11.09 5.32
N SER A 57 2.28 9.82 4.99
CA SER A 57 3.30 8.79 5.00
C SER A 57 3.40 8.12 3.64
N MET A 58 4.61 7.76 3.22
CA MET A 58 4.88 6.94 2.05
C MET A 58 5.55 5.66 2.52
N VAL A 59 4.89 4.52 2.27
CA VAL A 59 5.33 3.19 2.71
C VAL A 59 5.32 2.24 1.53
N MET A 60 6.38 1.45 1.40
CA MET A 60 6.50 0.39 0.40
C MET A 60 6.39 -0.97 1.09
N PHE A 61 5.50 -1.82 0.58
CA PHE A 61 5.32 -3.19 1.08
C PHE A 61 5.93 -4.21 0.12
N PHE A 62 6.60 -5.21 0.68
CA PHE A 62 7.11 -6.38 -0.02
C PHE A 62 6.26 -7.58 0.39
N LEU A 63 5.49 -8.08 -0.57
CA LEU A 63 4.61 -9.22 -0.37
C LEU A 63 5.21 -10.44 -1.09
N PRO A 64 5.61 -11.49 -0.36
CA PRO A 64 5.84 -12.81 -0.92
C PRO A 64 4.62 -13.30 -1.72
N GLN A 65 4.84 -14.24 -2.65
CA GLN A 65 3.72 -14.89 -3.32
C GLN A 65 2.79 -15.54 -2.28
N ASN A 66 1.48 -15.34 -2.44
CA ASN A 66 0.42 -15.78 -1.51
C ASN A 66 0.37 -15.06 -0.15
N ALA A 67 1.23 -14.08 0.11
CA ALA A 67 1.09 -13.26 1.32
C ALA A 67 -0.20 -12.42 1.26
N VAL A 68 -0.84 -12.24 2.41
CA VAL A 68 -2.10 -11.53 2.55
C VAL A 68 -1.93 -10.41 3.56
N ILE A 69 -2.29 -9.19 3.17
CA ILE A 69 -2.63 -8.14 4.13
C ILE A 69 -4.10 -8.36 4.48
N PRO A 70 -4.45 -8.72 5.72
CA PRO A 70 -5.84 -8.96 6.11
C PRO A 70 -6.71 -7.73 5.88
N LEU A 71 -8.04 -7.94 5.81
CA LEU A 71 -9.00 -6.84 5.71
C LEU A 71 -8.81 -5.87 6.89
N HIS A 72 -8.67 -4.59 6.57
CA HIS A 72 -8.50 -3.51 7.55
C HIS A 72 -9.10 -2.22 7.00
N ASN A 73 -9.35 -1.25 7.89
CA ASN A 73 -9.88 0.07 7.52
C ASN A 73 -8.79 1.15 7.59
N HIS A 74 -9.13 2.33 7.08
CA HIS A 74 -8.30 3.53 7.15
C HIS A 74 -9.12 4.72 7.65
N PRO A 75 -9.43 4.79 8.96
CA PRO A 75 -10.34 5.80 9.50
C PRO A 75 -9.84 7.21 9.22
N GLY A 76 -10.63 7.96 8.45
CA GLY A 76 -10.29 9.34 8.12
C GLY A 76 -9.02 9.52 7.29
N MET A 77 -8.57 8.52 6.54
CA MET A 77 -7.41 8.66 5.65
C MET A 77 -7.82 8.56 4.18
N THR A 78 -7.05 9.21 3.32
CA THR A 78 -7.08 8.99 1.87
C THR A 78 -5.82 8.22 1.49
N VAL A 79 -5.96 7.04 0.88
CA VAL A 79 -4.82 6.18 0.52
C VAL A 79 -4.69 6.07 -0.99
N PHE A 80 -3.50 6.38 -1.51
CA PHE A 80 -3.12 6.09 -2.88
C PHE A 80 -2.19 4.88 -2.89
N SER A 81 -2.44 3.91 -3.76
CA SER A 81 -1.63 2.69 -3.86
C SER A 81 -1.23 2.40 -5.30
N LYS A 82 -0.01 1.90 -5.50
CA LYS A 82 0.52 1.48 -6.80
C LYS A 82 1.33 0.19 -6.66
N PRO A 83 0.94 -0.90 -7.35
CA PRO A 83 1.80 -2.05 -7.54
C PRO A 83 3.02 -1.66 -8.39
N LEU A 84 4.23 -1.86 -7.87
CA LEU A 84 5.47 -1.56 -8.60
C LEU A 84 6.00 -2.74 -9.40
N ILE A 85 5.93 -3.95 -8.84
CA ILE A 85 6.37 -5.20 -9.49
C ILE A 85 5.36 -6.30 -9.16
N GLY A 86 4.98 -7.09 -10.17
CA GLY A 86 4.05 -8.19 -10.01
C GLY A 86 2.58 -7.76 -10.06
N SER A 87 1.70 -8.61 -9.53
CA SER A 87 0.26 -8.36 -9.46
C SER A 87 -0.26 -8.69 -8.07
N ILE A 88 -1.34 -8.01 -7.68
CA ILE A 88 -2.02 -8.18 -6.40
C ILE A 88 -3.51 -8.30 -6.66
N HIS A 89 -4.17 -9.20 -5.94
CA HIS A 89 -5.63 -9.26 -5.89
C HIS A 89 -6.12 -8.35 -4.75
N VAL A 90 -6.99 -7.40 -5.07
CA VAL A 90 -7.51 -6.43 -4.11
C VAL A 90 -9.01 -6.64 -3.95
N LYS A 91 -9.47 -6.69 -2.70
CA LYS A 91 -10.88 -6.58 -2.33
C LYS A 91 -11.02 -5.39 -1.39
N SER A 92 -11.96 -4.51 -1.68
CA SER A 92 -12.27 -3.31 -0.89
C SER A 92 -13.78 -3.24 -0.67
N TYR A 93 -14.16 -2.66 0.46
CA TYR A 93 -15.55 -2.49 0.87
C TYR A 93 -15.73 -1.09 1.45
N ASP A 94 -16.91 -0.53 1.20
CA ASP A 94 -17.42 0.62 1.94
C ASP A 94 -18.47 0.13 2.93
N TRP A 95 -18.64 0.86 4.03
CA TRP A 95 -19.73 0.60 4.96
C TRP A 95 -21.07 0.90 4.30
N ALA A 96 -22.06 0.04 4.55
CA ALA A 96 -23.42 0.26 4.05
C ALA A 96 -24.10 1.43 4.78
N ASP A 97 -23.81 1.59 6.07
CA ASP A 97 -24.26 2.71 6.90
C ASP A 97 -23.05 3.54 7.37
N PRO A 98 -23.07 4.88 7.22
CA PRO A 98 -22.00 5.76 7.71
C PRO A 98 -21.70 5.63 9.21
N ASP A 99 -22.71 5.30 10.03
CA ASP A 99 -22.57 5.26 11.49
C ASP A 99 -21.83 4.01 12.01
N ASP A 100 -21.73 2.97 11.19
CA ASP A 100 -21.00 1.73 11.53
C ASP A 100 -19.47 1.96 11.64
N GLN A 101 -18.94 3.05 11.08
CA GLN A 101 -17.51 3.40 11.18
C GLN A 101 -17.04 3.66 12.61
N ALA A 102 -17.93 4.16 13.48
CA ALA A 102 -17.59 4.53 14.85
C ALA A 102 -17.62 3.35 15.84
N ALA A 103 -18.13 2.19 15.42
CA ALA A 103 -18.43 1.07 16.31
C ALA A 103 -17.30 0.02 16.46
N LEU A 104 -16.21 0.13 15.70
CA LEU A 104 -15.09 -0.81 15.82
C LEU A 104 -14.11 -0.39 16.92
N PRO A 105 -13.74 -1.30 17.85
CA PRO A 105 -12.69 -1.01 18.82
C PRO A 105 -11.33 -0.86 18.11
N PRO A 106 -10.42 -0.01 18.64
CA PRO A 106 -9.06 0.02 18.17
C PRO A 106 -8.37 -1.32 18.45
N ASN A 107 -7.68 -1.86 17.45
CA ASN A 107 -6.79 -3.03 17.58
C ASN A 107 -5.68 -2.78 18.62
#